data_AF-A0A484AQ85-F1
#
_entry.id   AF-A0A484AQ85-F1
#
_cell.length_a   1.000
_cell.length_b   1.000
_cell.length_c   1.000
_cell.angle_alpha   90.00
_cell.angle_beta   90.00
_cell.angle_gamma   90.00
#
_symmetry.space_group_name_H-M   'P 1'
#
loop_
_entity.id
_entity.type
_entity.pdbx_description
1 polymer ?
#
loop_
_entity_poly.entity_id
_entity_poly.type
_entity_poly.pdbx_seq_one_letter_code
_entity_poly.pdbx_strand_id
1 'polypeptide(L)'
;HPLDGEIYAQIINLSTAYDVYFHGAGDVPSISKQRYTFPESDYTTVELIALEIYTNEDARAFNTKQRKCRFQYEADEMQTVPIYSFGLCLSECRMFFALRVCGCVPHFYRNI
;
A
#
# COMPACT_ATOMS: atom_id res chain seq x y z
N HIS A 1 -15.30 -0.27 15.49
CA HIS A 1 -15.98 -0.27 14.18
C HIS A 1 -14.90 -0.14 13.13
N PRO A 2 -14.98 -0.89 12.01
CA PRO A 2 -14.25 -0.51 10.81
C PRO A 2 -14.54 0.96 10.50
N LEU A 3 -13.67 1.64 9.76
CA LEU A 3 -13.90 3.02 9.32
C LEU A 3 -15.19 3.15 8.47
N ASP A 4 -16.35 3.18 9.12
CA ASP A 4 -17.64 3.50 8.53
C ASP A 4 -17.73 5.03 8.48
N GLY A 5 -16.99 5.64 7.56
CA GLY A 5 -16.93 7.09 7.42
C GLY A 5 -16.56 7.54 6.02
N GLU A 6 -17.26 8.58 5.55
CA GLU A 6 -16.87 9.36 4.38
C GLU A 6 -15.57 10.10 4.69
N ILE A 7 -14.53 9.86 3.91
CA ILE A 7 -13.25 10.55 4.02
C ILE A 7 -13.17 11.51 2.84
N TYR A 8 -12.92 12.80 3.12
CA TYR A 8 -12.69 13.79 2.07
C TYR A 8 -11.25 14.27 2.09
N ALA A 9 -10.71 14.51 0.90
CA ALA A 9 -9.44 15.19 0.69
C ALA A 9 -9.65 16.39 -0.23
N GLN A 10 -9.00 17.51 0.10
CA GLN A 10 -8.99 18.70 -0.74
C GLN A 10 -7.60 18.87 -1.33
N ILE A 11 -7.54 18.87 -2.65
CA ILE A 11 -6.33 19.11 -3.41
C ILE A 11 -6.48 20.50 -4.03
N ILE A 12 -5.55 21.40 -3.69
CA ILE A 12 -5.62 22.81 -4.06
C ILE A 12 -4.39 23.23 -4.84
N ASN A 13 -4.59 24.12 -5.81
CA ASN A 13 -3.53 24.85 -6.50
C ASN A 13 -2.52 23.93 -7.23
N LEU A 14 -3.02 22.98 -8.01
CA LEU A 14 -2.19 22.18 -8.93
C LEU A 14 -2.31 22.73 -10.35
N SER A 15 -1.21 23.31 -10.84
CA SER A 15 -1.10 23.98 -12.15
C SER A 15 -0.92 23.04 -13.35
N THR A 16 -1.04 21.74 -13.15
CA THR A 16 -0.95 20.73 -14.22
C THR A 16 -1.88 19.57 -13.90
N ALA A 17 -2.25 18.80 -14.93
CA ALA A 17 -2.96 17.53 -14.72
C ALA A 17 -2.13 16.56 -13.87
N TYR A 18 -2.80 15.80 -13.01
CA TYR A 18 -2.14 14.97 -12.00
C TYR A 18 -2.83 13.63 -11.80
N ASP A 19 -2.06 12.65 -11.35
CA ASP A 19 -2.53 11.31 -11.01
C ASP A 19 -2.54 11.13 -9.49
N VAL A 20 -3.63 10.59 -8.95
CA VAL A 20 -3.79 10.25 -7.54
C VAL A 20 -3.91 8.74 -7.39
N TYR A 21 -3.23 8.21 -6.38
CA TYR A 21 -3.26 6.80 -5.99
C TYR A 21 -3.61 6.72 -4.50
N PHE A 22 -4.67 5.99 -4.18
CA PHE A 22 -5.08 5.76 -2.79
C PHE A 22 -4.56 4.42 -2.28
N HIS A 23 -4.11 4.39 -1.03
CA HIS A 23 -3.63 3.20 -0.35
C HIS A 23 -3.92 3.27 1.16
N GLY A 24 -3.85 2.13 1.84
CA GLY A 24 -4.00 2.06 3.29
C GLY A 24 -2.78 2.63 4.03
N ALA A 25 -2.96 3.00 5.30
CA ALA A 25 -1.92 3.65 6.12
C ALA A 25 -0.63 2.81 6.30
N GLY A 26 -0.73 1.48 6.29
CA GLY A 26 0.40 0.55 6.39
C GLY A 26 0.90 0.01 5.05
N ASP A 27 0.45 0.58 3.93
CA ASP A 27 0.85 0.15 2.57
C ASP A 27 1.52 1.31 1.82
N VAL A 28 2.02 1.03 0.62
CA VAL A 28 2.68 2.01 -0.25
C VAL A 28 1.86 2.26 -1.51
N PRO A 29 1.94 3.47 -2.09
CA PRO A 29 1.37 3.73 -3.39
C PRO A 29 2.04 2.82 -4.43
N SER A 30 1.25 2.27 -5.34
CA SER A 30 1.77 1.45 -6.44
C SER A 30 1.06 1.82 -7.73
N ILE A 31 1.84 1.96 -8.80
CA ILE A 31 1.33 2.19 -10.17
C ILE A 31 0.44 1.04 -10.68
N SER A 32 0.50 -0.13 -10.04
CA SER A 32 -0.37 -1.26 -10.36
C SER A 32 -1.75 -1.19 -9.70
N LYS A 33 -1.99 -0.19 -8.84
CA LYS A 33 -3.29 0.06 -8.20
C LYS A 33 -4.13 1.00 -9.05
N GLN A 34 -5.38 1.19 -8.66
CA GLN A 34 -6.29 2.10 -9.34
C GLN A 34 -5.69 3.50 -9.38
N ARG A 35 -5.62 4.05 -10.59
CA ARG A 35 -5.16 5.40 -10.88
C ARG A 35 -6.38 6.29 -11.11
N TYR A 36 -6.36 7.47 -10.52
CA TYR A 36 -7.35 8.52 -10.74
C TYR A 36 -6.65 9.73 -11.34
N THR A 37 -7.00 10.08 -12.58
CA THR A 37 -6.39 11.21 -13.29
C THR A 37 -7.32 12.41 -13.23
N PHE A 38 -6.79 13.56 -12.84
CA PHE A 38 -7.51 14.81 -12.73
C PHE A 38 -6.86 15.87 -13.63
N PRO A 39 -7.65 16.75 -14.27
CA PRO A 39 -7.10 17.88 -15.01
C PRO A 39 -6.52 18.94 -14.05
N GLU A 40 -5.82 19.93 -14.63
CA GLU A 40 -5.47 21.15 -13.91
C GLU A 40 -6.74 21.79 -13.32
N SER A 41 -6.68 22.14 -12.03
CA SER A 41 -7.78 22.79 -11.31
C SER A 41 -7.26 23.55 -10.10
N ASP A 42 -7.87 24.69 -9.80
CA ASP A 42 -7.63 25.43 -8.56
C ASP A 42 -8.02 24.62 -7.32
N TYR A 43 -9.03 23.76 -7.46
CA TYR A 43 -9.59 23.00 -6.37
C TYR A 43 -10.19 21.67 -6.83
N THR A 44 -9.93 20.58 -6.10
CA THR A 44 -10.52 19.25 -6.31
C THR A 44 -10.87 18.63 -4.97
N THR A 45 -12.16 18.30 -4.79
CA THR A 45 -12.62 17.45 -3.67
C THR A 45 -12.61 16.00 -4.13
N VAL A 46 -11.94 15.15 -3.37
CA VAL A 46 -12.05 13.70 -3.50
C VAL A 46 -12.80 13.17 -2.29
N GLU A 47 -13.88 12.45 -2.53
CA GLU A 47 -14.61 11.69 -1.52
C GLU A 47 -14.28 10.20 -1.65
N LEU A 48 -13.99 9.56 -0.52
CA LEU A 48 -13.55 8.18 -0.44
C LEU A 48 -14.41 7.44 0.57
N ILE A 49 -14.84 6.24 0.17
CA ILE A 49 -15.42 5.26 1.07
C ILE A 49 -14.32 4.25 1.40
N ALA A 50 -13.82 4.30 2.63
CA ALA A 50 -12.86 3.33 3.12
C ALA A 50 -13.58 2.06 3.56
N LEU A 51 -13.08 0.90 3.11
CA LEU A 51 -13.55 -0.39 3.59
C LEU A 51 -12.40 -1.10 4.29
N GLU A 52 -12.58 -1.37 5.58
CA GLU A 52 -11.62 -2.08 6.39
C GLU A 52 -12.06 -3.53 6.59
N ILE A 53 -11.15 -4.46 6.32
CA ILE A 53 -11.39 -5.90 6.47
C ILE A 53 -10.65 -6.35 7.73
N TYR A 54 -11.39 -6.86 8.70
CA TYR A 54 -10.86 -7.51 9.89
C TYR A 54 -11.29 -8.97 9.96
N THR A 55 -10.58 -9.76 10.74
CA THR A 55 -10.92 -11.16 11.03
C THR A 55 -11.08 -11.35 12.54
N ASN A 56 -11.78 -12.41 12.95
CA ASN A 56 -11.88 -12.78 14.35
C ASN A 56 -10.48 -13.02 14.95
N GLU A 57 -10.28 -12.61 16.21
CA GLU A 57 -9.05 -12.82 16.98
C GLU A 57 -8.66 -14.30 17.07
N ASP A 58 -9.64 -15.21 17.10
CA ASP A 58 -9.40 -16.67 17.09
C ASP A 58 -8.57 -17.12 15.88
N ALA A 59 -8.61 -16.37 14.78
CA ALA A 59 -7.80 -16.66 13.61
C ALA A 59 -6.29 -16.64 13.94
N ARG A 60 -5.86 -15.88 14.95
CA ARG A 60 -4.45 -15.79 15.40
C ARG A 60 -3.91 -17.13 15.91
N ALA A 61 -4.77 -18.07 16.31
CA ALA A 61 -4.36 -19.40 16.76
C ALA A 61 -3.79 -20.28 15.64
N PHE A 62 -4.12 -19.98 14.38
CA PHE A 62 -3.60 -20.69 13.21
C PHE A 62 -2.28 -20.07 12.76
N ASN A 63 -1.48 -20.79 11.98
CA ASN A 63 -0.32 -20.18 11.32
C ASN A 63 -0.69 -19.61 9.94
N THR A 64 0.21 -18.82 9.36
CA THR A 64 0.04 -18.20 8.03
C THR A 64 -0.25 -19.21 6.92
N LYS A 65 0.34 -20.42 6.98
CA LYS A 65 0.10 -21.49 5.98
C LYS A 65 -1.33 -22.04 6.06
N GLN A 66 -1.88 -22.19 7.27
CA GLN A 66 -3.26 -22.63 7.48
C GLN A 66 -4.26 -21.57 7.03
N ARG A 67 -4.03 -20.30 7.38
CA ARG A 67 -4.93 -19.19 7.01
C ARG A 67 -4.80 -18.73 5.56
N LYS A 68 -3.65 -18.96 4.93
CA LYS A 68 -3.27 -18.43 3.61
C LYS A 68 -3.29 -16.89 3.53
N CYS A 69 -3.16 -16.21 4.66
CA CYS A 69 -3.03 -14.76 4.76
C CYS A 69 -2.10 -14.38 5.93
N ARG A 70 -1.65 -13.13 5.94
CA ARG A 70 -0.78 -12.55 6.97
C ARG A 70 -1.43 -11.34 7.63
N PHE A 71 -1.27 -11.21 8.93
CA PHE A 71 -1.55 -9.99 9.68
C PHE A 71 -0.42 -8.97 9.49
N GLN A 72 -0.69 -7.69 9.79
CA GLN A 72 0.30 -6.62 9.64
C GLN A 72 1.59 -6.82 10.46
N TYR A 73 1.53 -7.51 11.59
CA TYR A 73 2.70 -7.80 12.41
C TYR A 73 3.46 -9.07 11.97
N GLU A 74 2.94 -9.84 11.01
CA GLU A 74 3.57 -11.09 10.52
C GLU A 74 4.58 -10.82 9.40
N ALA A 75 5.56 -9.96 9.72
CA ALA A 75 6.58 -9.45 8.81
C ALA A 75 7.96 -10.13 9.01
N ASP A 76 8.04 -11.23 9.75
CA ASP A 76 9.32 -11.88 10.13
C ASP A 76 10.19 -12.33 8.93
N GLU A 77 9.57 -12.50 7.76
CA GLU A 77 10.27 -12.87 6.52
C GLU A 77 10.67 -11.66 5.66
N MET A 78 10.27 -10.45 6.05
CA MET A 78 10.57 -9.21 5.34
C MET A 78 11.88 -8.60 5.86
N GLN A 79 12.70 -8.03 4.96
CA GLN A 79 14.02 -7.49 5.29
C GLN A 79 14.08 -5.97 5.26
N THR A 80 13.15 -5.32 4.55
CA THR A 80 13.18 -3.87 4.29
C THR A 80 12.29 -3.06 5.23
N VAL A 81 11.24 -3.67 5.79
CA VAL A 81 10.25 -3.02 6.67
C VAL A 81 9.71 -4.01 7.71
N PRO A 82 9.47 -3.57 8.96
CA PRO A 82 9.02 -4.46 10.05
C PRO A 82 7.49 -4.64 10.10
N ILE A 83 6.79 -4.39 9.00
CA ILE A 83 5.33 -4.56 8.90
C ILE A 83 4.96 -5.23 7.58
N TYR A 84 3.92 -6.04 7.61
CA TYR A 84 3.37 -6.68 6.44
C TYR A 84 2.23 -5.84 5.84
N SER A 85 2.37 -5.55 4.56
CA SER A 85 1.25 -5.29 3.67
C SER A 85 1.56 -5.92 2.31
N PHE A 86 0.53 -6.12 1.50
CA PHE A 86 0.71 -6.76 0.20
C PHE A 86 1.60 -5.92 -0.73
N GLY A 87 1.44 -4.59 -0.75
CA GLY A 87 2.26 -3.72 -1.59
C GLY A 87 3.71 -3.63 -1.12
N LEU A 88 3.96 -3.61 0.20
CA LEU A 88 5.32 -3.68 0.75
C LEU A 88 6.02 -5.00 0.40
N CYS A 89 5.34 -6.14 0.58
CA CYS A 89 5.87 -7.45 0.21
C CYS A 89 6.21 -7.53 -1.29
N LEU A 90 5.31 -7.08 -2.17
CA LEU A 90 5.59 -7.03 -3.61
C LEU A 90 6.75 -6.10 -3.97
N SER A 91 6.87 -4.97 -3.29
CA SER A 91 7.96 -4.01 -3.51
C SER A 91 9.31 -4.64 -3.17
N GLU A 92 9.40 -5.32 -2.03
CA GLU A 92 10.59 -6.06 -1.62
C GLU A 92 10.90 -7.23 -2.56
N CYS A 93 9.90 -8.02 -2.98
CA CYS A 93 10.10 -9.08 -3.97
C CYS A 93 10.66 -8.54 -5.29
N ARG A 94 10.16 -7.40 -5.77
CA ARG A 94 10.67 -6.74 -7.00
C ARG A 94 12.08 -6.21 -6.82
N MET A 95 12.40 -5.66 -5.64
CA MET A 95 13.76 -5.22 -5.30
C MET A 95 14.74 -6.40 -5.36
N PHE A 96 14.44 -7.52 -4.71
CA PHE A 96 15.29 -8.72 -4.74
C PHE A 96 15.37 -9.34 -6.14
N PHE A 97 14.29 -9.29 -6.90
CA PHE A 97 14.29 -9.75 -8.29
C PHE A 97 15.21 -8.89 -9.17
N ALA A 98 15.14 -7.56 -9.04
CA ALA A 98 16.03 -6.65 -9.75
C ALA A 98 17.50 -6.88 -9.36
N LEU A 99 17.80 -7.08 -8.07
CA LEU A 99 19.15 -7.42 -7.63
C LEU A 99 19.63 -8.74 -8.24
N ARG A 100 18.78 -9.78 -8.24
CA ARG A 100 19.13 -11.10 -8.79
C ARG A 100 19.37 -11.08 -10.29
N VAL A 101 18.55 -10.36 -11.05
CA VAL A 101 18.58 -10.39 -12.52
C VAL A 101 19.49 -9.32 -13.11
N CYS A 102 19.51 -8.12 -12.53
CA CYS A 102 20.26 -6.98 -13.04
C CYS A 102 21.56 -6.70 -12.26
N GLY A 103 21.73 -7.27 -11.05
CA GLY A 103 22.90 -7.03 -10.21
C GLY A 103 22.87 -5.70 -9.45
N CYS A 104 21.76 -4.98 -9.45
CA CYS A 104 21.62 -3.69 -8.76
C CYS A 104 20.21 -3.48 -8.18
N VAL A 105 20.13 -2.65 -7.14
CA VAL A 105 18.87 -2.21 -6.53
C VAL A 105 18.53 -0.81 -7.04
N PRO A 106 17.33 -0.58 -7.63
CA PRO A 106 16.88 0.76 -7.98
C PRO A 106 16.83 1.70 -6.77
N HIS A 107 17.28 2.94 -6.96
CA HIS A 107 17.47 3.93 -5.88
C HIS A 107 16.22 4.25 -5.04
N PHE A 108 15.03 4.01 -5.58
CA PHE A 108 13.76 4.31 -4.91
C PHE A 108 13.32 3.22 -3.92
N TYR A 109 13.97 2.05 -3.92
CA TYR A 109 13.76 1.05 -2.88
C TYR A 109 14.49 1.44 -1.59
N ARG A 110 13.96 1.01 -0.45
CA ARG A 110 14.67 1.14 0.82
C ARG A 110 15.87 0.19 0.82
N ASN A 111 16.99 0.68 1.34
CA ASN A 111 18.17 -0.15 1.55
C ASN A 111 17.89 -1.20 2.64
N ILE A 112 18.57 -2.35 2.51
CA ILE A 112 18.61 -3.42 3.51
C ILE A 112 19.74 -3.11 4.50
#